data_AF-A0A846PTU3-F1
#
_entry.id   AF-A0A846PTU3-F1
#
_cell.length_a   1.000
_cell.length_b   1.000
_cell.length_c   1.000
_cell.angle_alpha   90.00
_cell.angle_beta   90.00
_cell.angle_gamma   90.00
#
_symmetry.space_group_name_H-M   'P 1'
#
loop_
_entity.id
_entity.type
_entity.pdbx_description
1 polymer ?
#
loop_
_entity_poly.entity_id
_entity_poly.type
_entity_poly.pdbx_seq_one_letter_code
_entity_poly.pdbx_strand_id
1 'polypeptide(L)' 'MEEDNQGFFWIKSEGQKKLATENLVVGKQVYKEKLILKKGIEYRLWEPFRSKLAAAIMNGLEIFPFQ' A
#
# COMPACT_ATOMS: atom_id res chain seq x y z
N MET A 1 0.50 9.71 -19.83
CA MET A 1 -0.04 9.43 -18.48
C MET A 1 0.94 8.44 -17.90
N GLU A 2 1.96 8.95 -17.21
CA GLU A 2 2.96 8.11 -16.57
C GLU A 2 2.23 7.34 -15.48
N GLU A 3 1.89 6.08 -15.78
CA GLU A 3 1.61 5.11 -14.73
C GLU A 3 2.92 4.95 -13.99
N ASP A 4 3.12 5.80 -12.98
CA ASP A 4 4.21 5.70 -12.05
C ASP A 4 4.29 4.23 -11.63
N ASN A 5 5.42 3.60 -11.97
CA ASN A 5 5.75 2.21 -11.68
C ASN A 5 6.03 2.03 -10.16
N GLN A 6 5.24 2.71 -9.34
CA GLN A 6 5.29 2.71 -7.89
C GLN A 6 4.55 1.48 -7.41
N GLY A 7 5.25 0.57 -6.73
CA GLY A 7 4.68 -0.66 -6.15
C GLY A 7 3.69 -0.44 -5.00
N PHE A 8 3.09 0.75 -4.89
CA PHE A 8 2.13 1.12 -3.85
C PHE A 8 1.00 1.98 -4.41
N PHE A 9 -0.14 1.95 -3.72
CA PHE A 9 -1.37 2.63 -4.11
C PHE A 9 -2.01 3.34 -2.92
N TRP A 10 -2.76 4.41 -3.20
CA TRP A 10 -3.57 5.09 -2.20
C TRP A 10 -5.01 4.59 -2.22
N ILE A 11 -5.48 4.05 -1.09
CA ILE A 11 -6.84 3.54 -0.92
C ILE A 11 -7.55 4.38 0.14
N LYS A 12 -8.77 4.83 -0.17
CA LYS A 12 -9.64 5.45 0.83
C LYS A 12 -10.29 4.36 1.68
N SER A 13 -9.96 4.29 2.95
CA SER A 13 -10.53 3.35 3.92
C SER A 13 -10.94 4.11 5.17
N GLU A 14 -12.15 3.90 5.68
CA GLU A 14 -12.65 4.54 6.92
C GLU A 14 -12.54 6.07 6.89
N GLY A 15 -12.78 6.68 5.72
CA GLY A 15 -12.71 8.13 5.53
C GLY A 15 -11.29 8.70 5.34
N GLN A 16 -10.24 7.91 5.58
CA GLN A 16 -8.84 8.34 5.45
C GLN A 16 -8.17 7.74 4.21
N LYS A 17 -7.20 8.45 3.64
CA LYS A 17 -6.30 7.88 2.61
C LYS A 17 -5.24 7.04 3.31
N LYS A 18 -5.22 5.75 3.01
CA LYS A 18 -4.23 4.80 3.52
C LYS A 18 -3.38 4.28 2.38
N LEU A 19 -2.12 4.02 2.67
CA LEU A 19 -1.19 3.39 1.74
C LEU A 19 -1.54 1.90 1.64
N ALA A 20 -1.35 1.31 0.46
CA ALA A 20 -1.60 -0.09 0.22
C ALA A 20 -0.64 -0.65 -0.84
N THR A 21 -0.47 -1.96 -0.84
CA THR A 21 0.25 -2.70 -1.89
C THR A 21 -0.64 -3.80 -2.42
N GLU A 22 -0.43 -4.25 -3.64
CA GLU A 22 -1.12 -5.42 -4.16
C GLU A 22 -0.76 -6.65 -3.33
N ASN A 23 -1.78 -7.48 -3.03
CA ASN A 23 -1.54 -8.76 -2.40
C ASN A 23 -1.27 -9.82 -3.47
N LEU A 24 0.00 -10.19 -3.61
CA LEU A 24 0.41 -11.25 -4.54
C LEU A 24 -0.13 -12.64 -4.14
N VAL A 25 -0.55 -12.82 -2.89
CA VAL A 25 -1.14 -14.08 -2.40
C VAL A 25 -2.48 -13.80 -1.75
N VAL A 26 -3.55 -13.91 -2.54
CA VAL A 26 -4.92 -13.61 -2.14
C VAL A 26 -5.32 -14.37 -0.86
N GLY A 27 -5.94 -13.66 0.08
CA GLY A 27 -6.42 -14.20 1.36
C GLY A 27 -5.33 -14.38 2.42
N LYS A 28 -4.05 -14.18 2.09
CA LYS A 28 -2.96 -14.29 3.04
C LYS A 28 -2.63 -12.94 3.68
N GLN A 29 -2.75 -12.88 5.00
CA GLN A 29 -2.25 -11.77 5.82
C GLN A 29 -0.91 -12.16 6.44
N VAL A 30 0.06 -11.25 6.44
CA VAL A 30 1.38 -11.50 7.04
C VAL A 30 1.42 -10.98 8.48
N TYR A 31 0.98 -9.74 8.67
CA TYR A 31 1.01 -9.00 9.93
C TYR A 31 -0.38 -8.65 10.43
N LYS A 32 -1.40 -9.38 9.98
CA LYS A 32 -2.83 -9.12 10.25
C LYS A 32 -3.28 -7.75 9.73
N GLU A 33 -2.65 -7.27 8.67
CA GLU A 33 -3.06 -6.08 7.93
C GLU A 33 -4.46 -6.25 7.35
N LYS A 34 -5.22 -5.16 7.24
CA LYS A 34 -6.54 -5.19 6.63
C LYS A 34 -6.40 -5.42 5.13
N LEU A 35 -7.11 -6.42 4.62
CA LEU A 35 -7.22 -6.70 3.20
C LEU A 35 -8.42 -5.95 2.62
N ILE A 36 -8.23 -5.39 1.43
CA ILE A 36 -9.28 -4.66 0.70
C ILE A 36 -9.38 -5.25 -0.69
N LEU A 37 -10.54 -5.78 -1.03
CA LEU A 37 -10.85 -6.20 -2.40
C LEU A 37 -11.42 -5.02 -3.18
N LYS A 38 -10.76 -4.64 -4.29
CA LYS A 38 -11.22 -3.57 -5.17
C LYS A 38 -11.05 -3.98 -6.62
N LYS A 39 -12.15 -3.95 -7.38
CA LYS A 39 -12.19 -4.36 -8.80
C LYS A 39 -11.60 -5.76 -9.06
N GLY A 40 -11.76 -6.69 -8.11
CA GLY A 40 -11.23 -8.05 -8.21
C GLY A 40 -9.76 -8.21 -7.82
N ILE A 41 -9.03 -7.13 -7.51
CA ILE A 41 -7.66 -7.18 -7.00
C ILE A 41 -7.70 -7.01 -5.48
N GLU A 42 -6.96 -7.86 -4.77
CA GLU A 42 -6.81 -7.76 -3.32
C GLU A 42 -5.60 -6.90 -2.99
N TYR A 43 -5.81 -5.94 -2.09
CA TYR A 43 -4.78 -5.04 -1.61
C TYR A 43 -4.56 -5.22 -0.12
N ARG A 44 -3.30 -5.15 0.30
CA ARG A 44 -2.89 -5.10 1.70
C ARG A 44 -2.70 -3.65 2.11
N LEU A 45 -3.40 -3.22 3.16
CA LEU A 45 -3.10 -1.93 3.77
C LEU A 45 -1.70 -1.94 4.36
N TRP A 46 -0.96 -0.86 4.08
CA TRP A 46 0.40 -0.70 4.52
C TRP A 46 0.45 0.32 5.66
N GLU A 47 0.55 -0.19 6.89
CA GLU A 47 0.54 0.64 8.09
C GLU A 47 1.89 1.36 8.30
N PRO A 48 1.94 2.70 8.28
CA PRO A 48 3.18 3.48 8.41
C PRO A 48 3.85 3.30 9.78
N PHE A 49 3.07 3.14 10.84
CA PHE A 49 3.58 2.89 12.20
C PHE A 49 4.32 1.55 12.33
N ARG A 50 4.16 0.66 11.36
CA ARG A 50 4.80 -0.68 11.34
C ARG A 50 5.83 -0.83 10.22
N SER A 51 5.97 0.16 9.34
CA SER A 51 6.88 0.10 8.19
C SER A 51 7.57 1.43 7.96
N LYS A 52 8.90 1.44 8.10
CA LYS A 52 9.74 2.63 7.88
C LYS A 52 9.58 3.17 6.45
N LEU A 53 9.46 2.29 5.46
CA LEU A 53 9.28 2.67 4.07
C LEU A 53 7.90 3.30 3.82
N ALA A 54 6.85 2.73 4.41
CA ALA A 54 5.51 3.33 4.32
C ALA A 54 5.47 4.70 5.01
N ALA A 55 6.11 4.83 6.17
CA ALA A 55 6.27 6.12 6.84
C ALA A 55 7.05 7.12 5.99
N ALA A 56 8.14 6.71 5.34
CA ALA A 56 8.91 7.58 4.45
C ALA A 56 8.06 8.08 3.27
N ILE A 57 7.31 7.20 2.62
CA ILE A 57 6.37 7.56 1.53
C ILE A 57 5.32 8.56 2.04
N MET A 58 4.74 8.33 3.21
CA MET A 58 3.78 9.26 3.81
C MET A 58 4.39 10.63 4.18
N ASN A 59 5.69 10.69 4.42
CA ASN A 59 6.42 11.93 4.67
C ASN A 59 6.99 12.57 3.40
N GLY A 60 6.62 12.08 2.21
CA GLY A 60 7.02 12.69 0.94
C GLY A 60 8.32 12.15 0.36
N LEU A 61 8.64 10.87 0.56
CA LEU A 61 9.76 10.21 -0.13
C LEU A 61 9.66 10.40 -1.65
N GLU A 62 10.61 11.13 -2.22
CA GLU A 62 10.64 11.47 -3.65
C GLU A 62 11.23 10.34 -4.51
N ILE A 63 12.26 9.66 -3.99
CA ILE A 63 12.97 8.60 -4.71
C ILE A 63 12.68 7.26 -4.05
N PHE A 64 11.96 6.40 -4.75
CA PHE A 64 11.71 5.03 -4.28
C PHE A 64 13.00 4.20 -4.44
N PRO A 65 13.50 3.54 -3.38
CA PRO A 65 14.85 2.99 -3.36
C PRO A 65 15.02 1.66 -4.13
N PHE A 66 13.97 1.13 -4.75
CA PHE A 66 13.98 -0.17 -5.43
C PHE A 66 13.30 -0.06 -6.80
N GLN A 67 13.86 -0.74 -7.81
CA GLN A 67 13.28 -0.91 -9.15
C GLN A 67 13.10 -2.39 -9.46
#